data_AF-A0A940MZB6-F1
#
_entry.id   AF-A0A940MZB6-F1
#
_cell.length_a   1.000
_cell.length_b   1.000
_cell.length_c   1.000
_cell.angle_alpha   90.00
_cell.angle_beta   90.00
_cell.angle_gamma   90.00
#
_symmetry.space_group_name_H-M   'P 1'
#
loop_
_entity.id
_entity.type
_entity.pdbx_description
1 polymer ?
#
loop_
_entity_poly.entity_id
_entity_poly.type
_entity_poly.pdbx_seq_one_letter_code
_entity_poly.pdbx_strand_id
1 'polypeptide(L)'
;MTRLAAHPDVSIGFRSVTRGRQTYILRHLHAADPGALRVAENRYVFGWTCDGGDCAEAGLFLGYDSRTERFYLLLLDEGSASLTVPTRGAPWPAPLAEAVLAIKPDLRSFRSE
;
A
#
# COMPACT_ATOMS: atom_id res chain seq x y z
N MET A 1 -8.97 -9.81 14.30
CA MET A 1 -8.83 -8.93 13.13
C MET A 1 -7.48 -8.25 13.21
N THR A 2 -6.51 -8.74 12.45
CA THR A 2 -5.11 -8.34 12.57
C THR A 2 -4.91 -6.98 11.89
N ARG A 3 -4.69 -5.92 12.69
CA ARG A 3 -4.32 -4.59 12.19
C ARG A 3 -2.92 -4.68 11.58
N LEU A 4 -2.77 -4.37 10.29
CA LEU A 4 -1.46 -4.23 9.63
C LEU A 4 -0.56 -3.22 10.38
N ALA A 5 -1.18 -2.18 10.94
CA ALA A 5 -0.54 -1.18 11.79
C ALA A 5 0.01 -1.72 13.11
N ALA A 6 -0.52 -2.86 13.59
CA ALA A 6 -0.09 -3.50 14.83
C ALA A 6 1.02 -4.55 14.59
N HIS A 7 1.41 -4.79 13.33
CA HIS A 7 2.56 -5.63 13.04
C HIS A 7 3.83 -4.82 13.37
N PRO A 8 4.65 -5.24 14.35
CA PRO A 8 5.76 -4.43 14.87
C PRO A 8 6.78 -4.01 13.79
N ASP A 9 7.02 -4.88 12.80
CA ASP A 9 7.93 -4.59 11.69
C ASP A 9 7.39 -3.50 10.76
N VAL A 10 6.06 -3.38 10.65
CA VAL A 10 5.40 -2.34 9.84
C VAL A 10 5.61 -0.97 10.47
N SER A 11 5.59 -0.85 11.80
CA SER A 11 5.72 0.43 12.50
C SER A 11 7.13 1.05 12.41
N ILE A 12 8.19 0.22 12.34
CA ILE A 12 9.59 0.67 12.38
C ILE A 12 10.07 1.13 10.99
N GLY A 13 9.77 0.38 9.93
CA GLY A 13 10.12 0.76 8.56
C GLY A 13 9.33 1.98 8.05
N PHE A 14 8.12 2.18 8.55
CA PHE A 14 7.19 3.21 8.09
C PHE A 14 7.73 4.64 8.18
N ARG A 15 8.54 4.96 9.20
CA ARG A 15 9.02 6.33 9.41
C ARG A 15 9.94 6.82 8.30
N SER A 16 10.69 5.92 7.65
CA SER A 16 11.65 6.28 6.59
C SER A 16 10.99 6.49 5.23
N VAL A 17 9.92 5.75 4.91
CA VAL A 17 9.26 5.76 3.59
C VAL A 17 8.15 6.79 3.43
N THR A 18 7.62 7.33 4.53
CA THR A 18 6.46 8.22 4.51
C THR A 18 6.76 9.68 4.20
N ARG A 19 8.04 10.10 4.10
CA ARG A 19 8.50 11.46 3.70
C ARG A 19 7.62 12.62 4.23
N GLY A 20 7.24 12.60 5.52
CA GLY A 20 6.43 13.65 6.14
C GLY A 20 4.91 13.49 6.06
N ARG A 21 4.39 12.44 5.38
CA ARG A 21 2.96 12.11 5.29
C ARG A 21 2.49 11.10 6.34
N GLN A 22 3.21 11.01 7.45
CA GLN A 22 2.95 10.06 8.55
C GLN A 22 1.52 10.18 9.07
N THR A 23 1.03 11.40 9.30
CA THR A 23 -0.33 11.63 9.82
C THR A 23 -1.41 11.12 8.89
N TYR A 24 -1.27 11.33 7.58
CA TYR A 24 -2.25 10.89 6.58
C TYR A 24 -2.30 9.36 6.52
N ILE A 25 -1.13 8.70 6.53
CA ILE A 25 -1.09 7.24 6.43
C ILE A 25 -1.53 6.59 7.75
N LEU A 26 -1.15 7.15 8.90
CA LEU A 26 -1.65 6.70 10.19
C LEU A 26 -3.17 6.82 10.26
N ARG A 27 -3.78 7.89 9.74
CA ARG A 27 -5.25 8.00 9.64
C ARG A 27 -5.85 6.82 8.87
N HIS A 28 -5.32 6.53 7.68
CA HIS A 28 -5.77 5.40 6.85
C HIS A 28 -5.57 4.02 7.51
N LEU A 29 -4.49 3.86 8.30
CA LEU A 29 -4.20 2.66 9.08
C LEU A 29 -5.07 2.51 10.34
N HIS A 30 -5.51 3.63 10.90
CA HIS A 30 -6.43 3.70 12.04
C HIS A 30 -7.91 3.79 11.63
N ALA A 31 -8.19 3.82 10.32
CA ALA A 31 -9.55 3.84 9.79
C ALA A 31 -10.37 2.69 10.40
N ALA A 32 -11.66 2.95 10.60
CA ALA A 32 -12.57 2.03 11.31
C ALA A 32 -12.68 0.65 10.64
N ASP A 33 -12.46 0.60 9.32
CA ASP A 33 -12.43 -0.62 8.52
C ASP A 33 -11.14 -0.65 7.68
N PRO A 34 -10.01 -1.09 8.25
CA PRO A 34 -8.81 -1.32 7.46
C PRO A 34 -9.11 -2.50 6.53
N GLY A 35 -9.01 -2.30 5.21
CA GLY A 35 -9.36 -3.34 4.25
C GLY A 35 -8.61 -4.64 4.51
N ALA A 36 -9.26 -5.75 4.15
CA ALA A 36 -8.78 -7.09 4.47
C ALA A 36 -7.34 -7.32 3.95
N LEU A 37 -6.48 -7.80 4.86
CA LEU A 37 -5.13 -8.20 4.51
C LEU A 37 -5.14 -9.48 3.69
N ARG A 38 -4.37 -9.46 2.61
CA ARG A 38 -4.17 -10.58 1.72
C ARG A 38 -2.72 -11.02 1.81
N VAL A 39 -2.51 -12.32 1.64
CA VAL A 39 -1.18 -12.92 1.56
C VAL A 39 -1.05 -13.57 0.19
N ALA A 40 0.04 -13.30 -0.51
CA ALA A 40 0.41 -13.96 -1.76
C ALA A 40 1.78 -14.63 -1.63
N GLU A 41 1.92 -15.80 -2.24
CA GLU A 41 3.17 -16.57 -2.31
C GLU A 41 3.81 -16.88 -0.94
N ASN A 42 3.01 -16.85 0.13
CA ASN A 42 3.48 -16.96 1.52
C ASN A 42 4.64 -15.98 1.85
N ARG A 43 4.64 -14.81 1.21
CA ARG A 43 5.72 -13.81 1.27
C ARG A 43 5.20 -12.38 1.33
N TYR A 44 4.30 -12.06 0.42
CA TYR A 44 3.80 -10.70 0.29
C TYR A 44 2.53 -10.54 1.10
N VAL A 45 2.54 -9.61 2.05
CA VAL A 45 1.36 -9.22 2.83
C VAL A 45 0.92 -7.84 2.36
N PHE A 46 -0.33 -7.69 1.95
CA PHE A 46 -0.80 -6.41 1.41
C PHE A 46 -2.28 -6.14 1.66
N GLY A 47 -2.68 -4.88 1.49
CA GLY A 47 -4.06 -4.45 1.61
C GLY A 47 -4.29 -3.01 1.13
N TRP A 48 -5.57 -2.69 0.94
CA TRP A 48 -6.06 -1.35 0.64
C TRP A 48 -6.83 -0.79 1.83
N THR A 49 -6.84 0.52 1.99
CA THR A 49 -7.76 1.25 2.88
C THR A 49 -8.19 2.53 2.17
N CYS A 50 -9.48 2.85 2.22
CA CYS A 50 -10.07 4.02 1.58
C CYS A 50 -10.59 5.07 2.57
N ASP A 51 -10.41 4.84 3.88
CA ASP A 51 -10.97 5.69 4.95
C ASP A 51 -12.49 5.96 4.75
N GLY A 52 -13.25 4.92 4.37
CA GLY A 52 -14.70 5.00 4.14
C GLY A 52 -15.13 5.61 2.79
N GLY A 53 -14.18 6.05 1.95
CA GLY A 53 -14.43 6.56 0.60
C GLY A 53 -14.18 5.54 -0.52
N ASP A 54 -14.01 6.04 -1.74
CA ASP A 54 -13.59 5.22 -2.87
C ASP A 54 -12.07 5.01 -2.86
N CYS A 55 -11.65 3.75 -2.81
CA CYS A 55 -10.25 3.36 -2.83
C CYS A 55 -9.54 3.78 -4.14
N ALA A 56 -10.26 3.98 -5.25
CA ALA A 56 -9.68 4.48 -6.50
C ALA A 56 -9.42 6.00 -6.49
N GLU A 57 -10.07 6.74 -5.59
CA GLU A 57 -9.93 8.21 -5.47
C GLU A 57 -8.98 8.62 -4.34
N ALA A 58 -9.13 8.05 -3.15
CA ALA A 58 -8.38 8.42 -1.95
C ALA A 58 -7.85 7.21 -1.17
N GLY A 59 -7.46 6.15 -1.90
CA GLY A 59 -6.95 4.93 -1.31
C GLY A 59 -5.48 4.96 -0.93
N LEU A 60 -5.13 4.19 0.10
CA LEU A 60 -3.77 3.79 0.43
C LEU A 60 -3.63 2.28 0.20
N PHE A 61 -2.69 1.91 -0.65
CA PHE A 61 -2.18 0.56 -0.74
C PHE A 61 -0.91 0.42 0.10
N LEU A 62 -0.83 -0.66 0.87
CA LEU A 62 0.37 -1.05 1.59
C LEU A 62 0.68 -2.52 1.31
N GLY A 63 1.90 -2.78 0.86
CA GLY A 63 2.48 -4.10 0.70
C GLY A 63 3.77 -4.23 1.48
N TYR A 64 4.04 -5.43 1.98
CA TYR A 64 5.25 -5.79 2.70
C TYR A 64 5.78 -7.12 2.17
N ASP A 65 7.08 -7.17 1.90
CA ASP A 65 7.79 -8.40 1.57
C ASP A 65 8.47 -8.95 2.83
N SER A 66 7.95 -10.06 3.37
CA SER A 66 8.47 -10.66 4.60
C SER A 66 9.88 -11.25 4.47
N ARG A 67 10.41 -11.44 3.25
CA ARG A 67 11.76 -11.97 3.04
C ARG A 67 12.82 -10.88 2.98
N THR A 68 12.49 -9.73 2.40
CA THR A 68 13.45 -8.63 2.21
C THR A 68 13.16 -7.43 3.10
N GLU A 69 12.09 -7.50 3.89
CA GLU A 69 11.61 -6.45 4.78
C GLU A 69 11.32 -5.14 4.04
N ARG A 70 10.98 -5.23 2.74
CA ARG A 70 10.71 -4.07 1.89
C ARG A 70 9.23 -3.68 1.91
N PHE A 71 9.01 -2.37 1.94
CA PHE A 71 7.68 -1.77 1.85
C PHE A 71 7.35 -1.33 0.44
N TYR A 72 6.09 -1.52 0.08
CA TYR A 72 5.47 -1.06 -1.14
C TYR A 72 4.28 -0.19 -0.76
N LEU A 73 4.23 1.04 -1.23
CA LEU A 73 3.20 1.99 -0.90
C LEU A 73 2.69 2.65 -2.18
N LEU A 74 1.37 2.81 -2.25
CA LEU A 74 0.75 3.72 -3.20
C LEU A 74 -0.27 4.55 -2.44
N LEU A 75 -0.15 5.86 -2.52
CA LEU A 75 -1.17 6.79 -2.03
C LEU A 75 -1.85 7.46 -3.22
N LEU A 76 -3.17 7.41 -3.22
CA LEU A 76 -4.02 8.13 -4.15
C LEU A 76 -4.56 9.39 -3.47
N ASP A 77 -4.55 10.48 -4.21
CA ASP A 77 -5.16 11.75 -3.85
C ASP A 77 -5.88 12.27 -5.10
N GLU A 78 -7.20 12.46 -5.00
CA GLU A 78 -8.08 12.83 -6.12
C GLU A 78 -7.84 11.94 -7.37
N GLY A 79 -7.79 10.63 -7.15
CA GLY A 79 -7.61 9.62 -8.21
C GLY A 79 -6.19 9.55 -8.79
N SER A 80 -5.27 10.37 -8.29
CA SER A 80 -3.90 10.49 -8.79
C SER A 80 -2.88 9.90 -7.81
N ALA A 81 -1.88 9.19 -8.33
CA ALA A 81 -0.78 8.67 -7.52
C ALA A 81 0.07 9.79 -6.94
N SER A 82 -0.19 10.15 -5.68
CA SER A 82 0.49 11.24 -4.97
C SER A 82 1.76 10.77 -4.27
N LEU A 83 1.87 9.48 -3.95
CA LEU A 83 3.09 8.84 -3.45
C LEU A 83 3.19 7.42 -4.00
N THR A 84 4.38 7.03 -4.44
CA THR A 84 4.71 5.63 -4.67
C THR A 84 6.03 5.26 -4.01
N VAL A 85 6.05 4.10 -3.36
CA VAL A 85 7.26 3.48 -2.84
C VAL A 85 7.29 2.04 -3.35
N PRO A 86 8.33 1.62 -4.07
CA PRO A 86 9.39 2.45 -4.63
C PRO A 86 8.85 3.51 -5.63
N THR A 87 9.69 4.48 -5.99
CA THR A 87 9.29 5.58 -6.91
C THR A 87 8.84 5.03 -8.28
N ARG A 88 8.00 5.80 -8.97
CA ARG A 88 7.40 5.40 -10.26
C ARG A 88 8.46 4.88 -11.24
N GLY A 89 8.20 3.71 -11.85
CA GLY A 89 9.09 3.03 -12.78
C GLY A 89 10.02 1.98 -12.16
N ALA A 90 10.14 1.92 -10.83
CA ALA A 90 10.80 0.78 -10.17
C ALA A 90 9.92 -0.47 -10.28
N PRO A 91 10.52 -1.68 -10.39
CA PRO A 91 9.76 -2.91 -10.55
C PRO A 91 8.97 -3.24 -9.27
N TRP A 92 7.68 -3.50 -9.44
CA TRP A 92 6.81 -4.02 -8.39
C TRP A 92 6.74 -5.55 -8.51
N PRO A 93 6.73 -6.28 -7.39
CA PRO A 93 6.40 -7.71 -7.41
C PRO A 93 5.03 -7.92 -8.06
N ALA A 94 4.91 -8.89 -8.96
CA ALA A 94 3.69 -9.13 -9.73
C ALA A 94 2.43 -9.22 -8.85
N PRO A 95 2.41 -9.95 -7.72
CA PRO A 95 1.21 -10.01 -6.87
C PRO A 95 0.77 -8.65 -6.31
N LEU A 96 1.72 -7.76 -6.02
CA LEU A 96 1.44 -6.42 -5.52
C LEU A 96 0.96 -5.49 -6.64
N ALA A 97 1.59 -5.56 -7.80
CA ALA A 97 1.17 -4.83 -8.99
C ALA A 97 -0.26 -5.19 -9.42
N GLU A 98 -0.58 -6.49 -9.46
CA GLU A 98 -1.93 -6.97 -9.78
C GLU A 98 -2.96 -6.47 -8.76
N ALA A 99 -2.63 -6.50 -7.46
CA ALA A 99 -3.51 -5.99 -6.42
C ALA A 99 -3.76 -4.48 -6.51
N VAL A 100 -2.77 -3.71 -6.98
CA VAL A 100 -2.95 -2.29 -7.28
C VAL A 100 -3.85 -2.09 -8.50
N LEU A 101 -3.56 -2.79 -9.59
CA LEU A 101 -4.27 -2.65 -10.86
C LEU A 101 -5.73 -3.13 -10.81
N ALA A 102 -6.05 -4.05 -9.88
CA ALA A 102 -7.44 -4.47 -9.63
C ALA A 102 -8.34 -3.33 -9.15
N ILE A 103 -7.77 -2.32 -8.46
CA ILE A 103 -8.50 -1.14 -7.97
C ILE A 103 -8.29 0.06 -8.90
N LYS A 104 -7.05 0.30 -9.36
CA LYS A 104 -6.69 1.46 -10.17
C LYS A 104 -6.03 1.02 -11.49
N PRO A 105 -6.82 0.56 -12.47
CA PRO A 105 -6.31 -0.11 -13.68
C PRO A 105 -5.56 0.82 -14.66
N ASP A 106 -5.73 2.13 -14.53
CA ASP A 106 -5.09 3.15 -15.35
C ASP A 106 -3.65 3.47 -14.92
N LEU A 107 -3.19 2.96 -13.77
CA LEU A 107 -1.79 3.04 -13.34
C LEU A 107 -0.87 2.06 -14.09
N ARG A 108 -0.84 2.16 -15.41
CA ARG A 108 -0.10 1.25 -16.31
C ARG A 108 1.39 1.14 -16.00
N SER A 109 1.98 2.14 -15.34
CA SER A 109 3.38 2.12 -14.88
C SER A 109 3.69 1.04 -13.85
N PHE A 110 2.69 0.33 -13.33
CA PHE A 110 2.84 -0.79 -12.41
C PHE A 110 2.84 -2.15 -13.11
N ARG A 111 2.57 -2.21 -14.41
CA ARG A 111 2.70 -3.46 -15.16
C ARG A 111 4.18 -3.84 -15.20
N SER A 112 4.52 -4.95 -14.55
CA SER A 112 5.80 -5.62 -14.79
C SER A 112 5.78 -6.10 -16.23
N GLU A 113 6.71 -5.62 -17.04
CA GLU A 113 7.02 -6.22 -18.35
C GLU A 113 7.53 -7.66 -18.20
#